data_AF-A0A8X6UCL5-F1
#
_entry.id   AF-A0A8X6UCL5-F1
#
_cell.length_a   1.000
_cell.length_b   1.000
_cell.length_c   1.000
_cell.angle_alpha   90.00
_cell.angle_beta   90.00
_cell.angle_gamma   90.00
#
_symmetry.space_group_name_H-M   'P 1'
#
loop_
_entity.id
_entity.type
_entity.pdbx_description
1 polymer ?
#
loop_
_entity_poly.entity_id
_entity_poly.type
_entity_poly.pdbx_seq_one_letter_code
_entity_poly.pdbx_strand_id
1 'polypeptide(L)'
;MGGRGRGRGRGMPFRRVGFGSEDVLPPLNQPPPVYPPLQFKPVPLLTGKKIHYTLTLKQEIRSSFKESGYYVPPVSMKKDIERYTDKYQQIHAADQIVWDKKLFPKELFQRPLKKKRKTLKPKKKEVAIVQKLEVLEAKEEESDVVEEEEEKEEDGEIMEESEEELEEETDYGHSYFDNGESYLDEEEDNADEGYEY
;
A
#
# COMPACT_ATOMS: atom_id res chain seq x y z
N MET A 1 9.88 -56.07 -2.43
CA MET A 1 8.78 -56.80 -1.76
C MET A 1 8.58 -56.16 -0.39
N GLY A 2 7.51 -55.37 -0.21
CA GLY A 2 6.36 -55.73 0.65
C GLY A 2 6.60 -55.24 2.08
N GLY A 3 5.75 -54.49 2.78
CA GLY A 3 4.39 -54.01 2.59
C GLY A 3 4.08 -53.09 3.78
N ARG A 4 3.04 -52.28 3.63
CA ARG A 4 2.65 -51.14 4.46
C ARG A 4 2.05 -51.54 5.83
N GLY A 5 2.39 -50.75 6.86
CA GLY A 5 1.44 -50.12 7.81
C GLY A 5 0.69 -50.96 8.85
N ARG A 6 0.64 -50.46 10.09
CA ARG A 6 -0.56 -50.37 10.96
C ARG A 6 -0.16 -49.85 12.35
N GLY A 7 -0.17 -48.53 12.51
CA GLY A 7 -0.03 -47.85 13.80
C GLY A 7 -1.00 -46.68 13.85
N ARG A 8 -2.32 -46.94 13.81
CA ARG A 8 -3.35 -45.92 14.01
C ARG A 8 -3.86 -45.98 15.45
N GLY A 9 -3.59 -44.91 16.20
CA GLY A 9 -4.39 -44.40 17.31
C GLY A 9 -4.89 -45.39 18.37
N ARG A 10 -4.10 -45.62 19.43
CA ARG A 10 -4.63 -46.17 20.69
C ARG A 10 -5.22 -45.02 21.51
N GLY A 11 -6.41 -44.56 21.11
CA GLY A 11 -7.22 -43.62 21.90
C GLY A 11 -7.79 -44.28 23.17
N MET A 12 -8.33 -43.46 24.08
CA MET A 12 -8.98 -43.87 25.32
C MET A 12 -10.02 -44.99 25.08
N PRO A 13 -10.17 -46.00 25.98
CA PRO A 13 -11.12 -47.09 25.73
C PRO A 13 -12.56 -46.57 25.64
N PHE A 14 -13.13 -46.60 24.42
CA PHE A 14 -14.48 -46.14 24.08
C PHE A 14 -15.57 -46.72 25.00
N ARG A 15 -15.40 -47.96 25.47
CA ARG A 15 -16.31 -48.62 26.44
C ARG A 15 -16.43 -47.88 27.78
N ARG A 16 -15.40 -47.14 28.20
CA ARG A 16 -15.41 -46.36 29.46
C ARG A 16 -16.17 -45.04 29.32
N VAL A 17 -16.36 -44.57 28.08
CA VAL A 17 -17.08 -43.34 27.71
C VAL A 17 -18.53 -43.67 27.31
N GLY A 18 -18.92 -44.95 27.35
CA GLY A 18 -20.28 -45.40 27.01
C GLY A 18 -20.50 -45.71 25.53
N PHE A 19 -19.45 -45.67 24.70
CA PHE A 19 -19.54 -46.07 23.29
C PHE A 19 -19.35 -47.58 23.15
N GLY A 20 -20.36 -48.25 22.58
CA GLY A 20 -20.35 -49.64 22.15
C GLY A 20 -19.56 -49.88 20.87
N SER A 21 -19.29 -51.14 20.55
CA SER A 21 -18.58 -51.54 19.32
C SER A 21 -19.40 -51.29 18.04
N GLU A 22 -20.70 -51.04 18.18
CA GLU A 22 -21.66 -50.79 17.09
C GLU A 22 -22.01 -49.30 16.94
N ASP A 23 -21.52 -48.43 17.84
CA ASP A 23 -21.87 -47.01 17.82
C ASP A 23 -21.06 -46.26 16.76
N VAL A 24 -21.78 -45.66 15.80
CA VAL A 24 -21.19 -44.83 14.75
C VAL A 24 -20.81 -43.47 15.35
N LEU A 25 -19.51 -43.18 15.39
CA LEU A 25 -19.03 -41.85 15.76
C LEU A 25 -19.55 -40.83 14.75
N PRO A 26 -20.06 -39.67 15.19
CA PRO A 26 -20.61 -38.68 14.28
C PRO A 26 -19.54 -38.22 13.28
N PRO A 27 -19.79 -38.30 11.96
CA PRO A 27 -18.83 -37.87 10.96
C PRO A 27 -18.75 -36.34 10.95
N LEU A 28 -17.74 -35.77 11.60
CA LEU A 28 -17.36 -34.36 11.44
C LEU A 28 -16.46 -34.21 10.21
N ASN A 29 -17.05 -34.32 9.01
CA ASN A 29 -16.32 -34.15 7.75
C ASN A 29 -16.10 -32.68 7.37
N GLN A 30 -16.87 -31.76 7.96
CA GLN A 30 -16.79 -30.33 7.68
C GLN A 30 -16.97 -29.54 8.97
N PRO A 31 -16.25 -28.41 9.13
CA PRO A 31 -16.50 -27.50 10.24
C PRO A 31 -17.93 -26.95 10.15
N PRO A 32 -18.58 -26.65 11.28
CA PRO A 32 -19.89 -26.03 11.27
C PRO A 32 -19.85 -24.68 10.53
N PRO A 33 -20.95 -24.28 9.88
CA PRO A 33 -21.01 -23.01 9.17
C PRO A 33 -20.81 -21.83 10.13
N VAL A 34 -20.21 -20.73 9.63
CA VAL A 34 -19.97 -19.49 10.40
C VAL A 34 -21.28 -18.90 10.95
N TYR A 35 -22.38 -19.08 10.21
CA TYR A 35 -23.70 -18.62 10.60
C TYR A 35 -24.69 -19.80 10.62
N PRO A 36 -24.87 -20.47 11.77
CA PRO A 36 -25.88 -21.51 11.89
C PRO A 36 -27.29 -20.90 11.80
N PRO A 37 -28.26 -21.60 11.20
CA PRO A 37 -29.63 -21.10 11.08
C PRO A 37 -30.27 -20.93 12.45
N LEU A 38 -30.78 -19.72 12.71
CA LEU A 38 -31.48 -19.41 13.96
C LEU A 38 -32.95 -19.84 13.87
N GLN A 39 -33.48 -20.39 14.96
CA GLN A 39 -34.89 -20.78 15.06
C GLN A 39 -35.84 -19.57 15.16
N PHE A 40 -35.36 -18.45 15.71
CA PHE A 40 -36.16 -17.25 15.96
C PHE A 40 -35.58 -16.03 15.26
N LYS A 41 -36.47 -15.16 14.78
CA LYS A 41 -36.14 -13.87 14.18
C LYS A 41 -36.23 -12.75 15.22
N PRO A 42 -35.45 -11.66 15.07
CA PRO A 42 -35.55 -10.51 15.95
C PRO A 42 -36.92 -9.82 15.83
N VAL A 43 -37.31 -9.12 16.89
CA VAL A 43 -38.56 -8.35 16.95
C VAL A 43 -38.53 -7.21 15.93
N PRO A 44 -39.62 -6.97 15.17
CA PRO A 44 -39.69 -5.87 14.20
C PRO A 44 -39.56 -4.50 14.88
N LEU A 45 -39.04 -3.53 14.15
CA LEU A 45 -38.85 -2.17 14.67
C LEU A 45 -40.20 -1.50 14.92
N LEU A 46 -40.26 -0.72 16.00
CA LEU A 46 -41.44 0.08 16.32
C LEU A 46 -41.60 1.22 15.31
N THR A 47 -42.79 1.32 14.70
CA THR A 47 -43.13 2.36 13.75
C THR A 47 -44.06 3.38 14.39
N GLY A 48 -43.69 4.67 14.37
CA GLY A 48 -44.51 5.73 14.92
C GLY A 48 -43.92 7.12 14.71
N LYS A 49 -44.78 8.15 14.63
CA LYS A 49 -44.36 9.55 14.33
C LYS A 49 -43.28 10.05 15.28
N LYS A 50 -43.41 9.77 16.58
CA LYS A 50 -42.42 10.14 17.61
C LYS A 50 -41.04 9.51 17.34
N ILE A 51 -41.03 8.24 16.94
CA ILE A 51 -39.79 7.48 16.69
C ILE A 51 -39.10 8.01 15.43
N HIS A 52 -39.87 8.29 14.36
CA HIS A 52 -39.34 8.91 13.16
C HIS A 52 -38.74 10.29 13.44
N TYR A 53 -39.42 11.11 14.25
CA TYR A 53 -38.90 12.41 14.67
C TYR A 53 -37.58 12.29 15.46
N THR A 54 -37.48 11.34 16.40
CA THR A 54 -36.23 11.11 17.12
C THR A 54 -35.12 10.60 16.20
N LEU A 55 -35.46 9.80 15.19
CA LEU A 55 -34.51 9.32 14.19
C LEU A 55 -33.97 10.46 13.34
N THR A 56 -34.82 11.34 12.82
CA THR A 56 -34.39 12.50 12.02
C THR A 56 -33.52 13.44 12.86
N LEU A 57 -33.96 13.74 14.10
CA LEU A 57 -33.18 14.55 15.03
C LEU A 57 -31.81 13.93 15.33
N LYS A 58 -31.73 12.61 15.50
CA LYS A 58 -30.45 11.90 15.68
C LYS A 58 -29.53 12.08 14.47
N GLN A 59 -30.07 12.06 13.26
CA GLN A 59 -29.29 12.27 12.04
C GLN A 59 -28.78 13.72 11.95
N GLU A 60 -29.65 14.69 12.24
CA GLU A 60 -29.29 16.11 12.25
C GLU A 60 -28.19 16.41 13.27
N ILE A 61 -28.30 15.88 14.48
CA ILE A 61 -27.26 16.03 15.52
C ILE A 61 -25.92 15.42 15.05
N ARG A 62 -25.97 14.29 14.35
CA ARG A 62 -24.74 13.68 13.83
C ARG A 62 -24.08 14.58 12.78
N SER A 63 -24.87 15.19 11.90
CA SER A 63 -24.36 16.12 10.90
C SER A 63 -23.82 17.40 11.55
N SER A 64 -24.56 17.98 12.50
CA SER A 64 -24.13 19.19 13.20
C SER A 64 -22.85 18.99 13.99
N PHE A 65 -22.65 17.84 14.64
CA PHE A 65 -21.39 17.54 15.31
C PHE A 65 -20.22 17.43 14.33
N LYS A 66 -20.40 16.82 13.16
CA LYS A 66 -19.36 16.72 12.14
C LYS A 66 -18.96 18.07 11.54
N GLU A 67 -19.93 18.97 11.41
CA GLU A 67 -19.71 20.34 10.90
C GLU A 67 -19.16 21.27 11.99
N SER A 68 -19.39 20.94 13.27
CA SER A 68 -18.85 21.72 14.38
C SER A 68 -17.32 21.69 14.39
N GLY A 69 -16.69 22.80 14.76
CA GLY A 69 -15.23 22.83 14.91
C GLY A 69 -14.70 21.96 16.07
N TYR A 70 -15.58 21.37 16.89
CA TYR A 70 -15.17 20.41 17.91
C TYR A 70 -14.88 19.02 17.34
N TYR A 71 -15.25 18.77 16.08
CA TYR A 71 -14.88 17.56 15.37
C TYR A 71 -13.44 17.65 14.88
N VAL A 72 -12.53 16.98 15.58
CA VAL A 72 -11.12 16.89 15.20
C VAL A 72 -10.93 15.67 14.28
N PRO A 73 -10.68 15.88 12.96
CA PRO A 73 -10.40 14.77 12.07
C PRO A 73 -9.05 14.12 12.44
N PRO A 74 -8.86 12.82 12.12
CA PRO A 74 -7.55 12.20 12.26
C PRO A 74 -6.51 12.97 11.45
N VAL A 75 -5.28 13.04 11.96
CA VAL A 75 -4.17 13.75 11.30
C VAL A 75 -3.97 13.13 9.91
N SER A 76 -4.26 13.90 8.86
CA SER A 76 -3.96 13.48 7.49
C SER A 76 -2.45 13.51 7.29
N MET A 77 -1.91 12.41 6.75
CA MET A 77 -0.51 12.40 6.33
C MET A 77 -0.34 13.41 5.20
N LYS A 78 0.81 14.09 5.18
CA LYS A 78 1.13 15.00 4.07
C LYS A 78 1.12 14.19 2.77
N LYS A 79 0.42 14.71 1.76
CA LYS A 79 0.44 14.12 0.41
C LYS A 79 1.87 14.18 -0.13
N ASP A 80 2.23 13.20 -0.96
CA ASP A 80 3.59 13.06 -1.50
C ASP A 80 4.01 14.23 -2.40
N ILE A 81 3.02 14.90 -3.03
CA ILE A 81 3.23 15.99 -3.97
C ILE A 81 2.41 17.19 -3.52
N GLU A 82 3.06 18.36 -3.44
CA GLU A 82 2.39 19.64 -3.22
C GLU A 82 1.65 20.05 -4.50
N ARG A 83 0.32 20.22 -4.41
CA ARG A 83 -0.51 20.63 -5.55
C ARG A 83 -0.97 22.07 -5.36
N TYR A 84 -0.95 22.87 -6.43
CA TYR A 84 -1.48 24.24 -6.39
C TYR A 84 -2.95 24.28 -5.94
N THR A 85 -3.71 23.22 -6.21
CA THR A 85 -5.10 23.03 -5.76
C THR A 85 -5.27 23.03 -4.24
N ASP A 86 -4.24 22.66 -3.48
CA ASP A 86 -4.32 22.61 -2.02
C ASP A 86 -4.50 24.01 -1.40
N LYS A 87 -4.12 25.09 -2.11
CA LYS A 87 -4.32 26.48 -1.66
C LYS A 87 -5.79 26.87 -1.48
N TYR A 88 -6.70 26.19 -2.18
CA TYR A 88 -8.13 26.47 -2.14
C TYR A 88 -8.92 25.43 -1.35
N GLN A 89 -8.24 24.50 -0.66
CA GLN A 89 -8.92 23.59 0.24
C GLN A 89 -9.46 24.36 1.44
N GLN A 90 -10.70 24.06 1.81
CA GLN A 90 -11.36 24.69 2.94
C GLN A 90 -10.58 24.37 4.22
N ILE A 91 -10.28 25.42 4.99
CA ILE A 91 -9.68 25.29 6.33
C ILE A 91 -10.67 24.56 7.22
N HIS A 92 -10.21 23.52 7.92
CA HIS A 92 -11.06 22.75 8.83
C HIS A 92 -11.67 23.68 9.90
N ALA A 93 -12.96 23.49 10.20
CA ALA A 93 -13.68 24.29 11.20
C ALA A 93 -13.01 24.26 12.58
N ALA A 94 -12.28 23.18 12.90
CA ALA A 94 -11.52 23.05 14.14
C ALA A 94 -10.38 24.06 14.28
N ASP A 95 -9.76 24.47 13.16
CA ASP A 95 -8.65 25.44 13.17
C ASP A 95 -9.15 26.88 13.41
N GLN A 96 -10.45 27.12 13.27
CA GLN A 96 -11.08 28.43 13.44
C GLN A 96 -11.52 28.70 14.89
N ILE A 97 -11.55 27.68 15.76
CA ILE A 97 -11.99 27.85 17.16
C ILE A 97 -10.92 28.58 17.96
N VAL A 98 -11.31 29.71 18.57
CA VAL A 98 -10.48 30.45 19.51
C VAL A 98 -10.75 29.94 20.94
N TRP A 99 -9.70 29.43 21.60
CA TRP A 99 -9.78 28.89 22.95
C TRP A 99 -9.33 29.90 24.02
N ASP A 100 -10.12 30.02 25.09
CA ASP A 100 -9.78 30.83 26.26
C ASP A 100 -8.70 30.14 27.12
N LYS A 101 -7.43 30.44 26.84
CA LYS A 101 -6.25 29.82 27.48
C LYS A 101 -6.19 29.95 29.01
N LYS A 102 -6.98 30.83 29.60
CA LYS A 102 -7.05 31.03 31.06
C LYS A 102 -7.79 29.89 31.77
N LEU A 103 -8.73 29.23 31.09
CA LEU A 103 -9.56 28.16 31.64
C LEU A 103 -8.87 26.80 31.60
N PHE A 104 -7.78 26.69 30.85
CA PHE A 104 -7.09 25.43 30.59
C PHE A 104 -5.72 25.41 31.25
N PRO A 105 -5.22 24.20 31.62
CA PRO A 105 -3.84 24.02 32.05
C PRO A 105 -2.85 24.54 30.99
N LYS A 106 -1.76 25.16 31.45
CA LYS A 106 -0.74 25.74 30.55
C LYS A 106 -0.08 24.71 29.64
N GLU A 107 -0.03 23.44 30.05
CA GLU A 107 0.63 22.35 29.35
C GLU A 107 0.00 22.05 27.98
N LEU A 108 -1.31 22.27 27.81
CA LEU A 108 -2.01 22.01 26.55
C LEU A 108 -1.55 22.93 25.41
N PHE A 109 -1.07 24.13 25.74
CA PHE A 109 -0.62 25.12 24.74
C PHE A 109 0.89 25.25 24.64
N GLN A 110 1.64 24.55 25.50
CA GLN A 110 3.10 24.56 25.44
C GLN A 110 3.57 23.59 24.36
N ARG A 111 4.08 24.13 23.25
CA ARG A 111 4.80 23.30 22.28
C ARG A 111 6.07 22.79 22.96
N PRO A 112 6.38 21.48 22.89
CA PRO A 112 7.67 21.00 23.38
C PRO A 112 8.76 21.74 22.61
N LEU A 113 9.66 22.39 23.34
CA LEU A 113 10.82 23.06 22.75
C LEU A 113 11.59 22.01 21.95
N LYS A 114 11.48 22.06 20.62
CA LYS A 114 12.31 21.24 19.74
C LYS A 114 13.75 21.60 20.08
N LYS A 115 14.47 20.70 20.77
CA LYS A 115 15.90 20.82 20.98
C LYS A 115 16.52 20.91 19.59
N LYS A 116 16.92 22.11 19.17
CA LYS A 116 17.63 22.30 17.90
C LYS A 116 18.91 21.48 18.02
N ARG A 117 18.98 20.32 17.36
CA ARG A 117 20.27 19.63 17.16
C ARG A 117 21.12 20.65 16.41
N LYS A 118 22.17 21.16 17.05
CA LYS A 118 23.19 21.97 16.38
C LYS A 118 23.85 21.04 15.38
N THR A 119 23.33 20.98 14.15
CA THR A 119 24.09 20.43 13.04
C THR A 119 25.27 21.37 12.86
N LEU A 120 26.45 20.92 13.29
CA LEU A 120 27.71 21.55 12.92
C LEU A 120 27.72 21.58 11.40
N LYS A 121 27.52 22.77 10.81
CA LYS A 121 27.68 22.93 9.37
C LYS A 121 29.12 22.48 9.06
N PRO A 122 29.35 21.51 8.15
CA PRO A 122 30.70 21.21 7.74
C PRO A 122 31.27 22.50 7.15
N LYS A 123 32.33 23.02 7.75
CA LYS A 123 33.11 24.10 7.14
C LYS A 123 33.68 23.49 5.86
N LYS A 124 33.14 23.87 4.70
CA LYS A 124 33.79 23.60 3.42
C LYS A 124 35.16 24.25 3.52
N LYS A 125 36.21 23.45 3.65
CA LYS A 125 37.56 23.97 3.45
C LYS A 125 37.63 24.17 1.94
N GLU A 126 37.57 25.42 1.50
CA GLU A 126 37.98 25.85 0.16
C GLU A 126 39.48 25.61 0.05
N VAL A 127 39.90 24.35 -0.04
CA VAL A 127 41.28 24.00 -0.33
C VAL A 127 41.43 24.13 -1.83
N ALA A 128 42.02 25.25 -2.25
CA ALA A 128 42.61 25.57 -3.54
C ALA A 128 42.50 24.45 -4.59
N ILE A 129 41.32 24.35 -5.21
CA ILE A 129 41.06 23.43 -6.33
C ILE A 129 42.05 23.72 -7.45
N VAL A 130 42.37 25.00 -7.68
CA VAL A 130 43.32 25.48 -8.68
C VAL A 130 44.73 24.89 -8.49
N GLN A 131 45.26 24.85 -7.26
CA GLN A 131 46.58 24.27 -7.00
C GLN A 131 46.62 22.75 -7.19
N LYS A 132 45.49 22.06 -6.98
CA LYS A 132 45.37 20.63 -7.29
C LYS A 132 45.28 20.37 -8.78
N LEU A 133 44.66 21.27 -9.54
CA LEU A 133 44.55 21.17 -10.99
C LEU A 133 45.91 21.40 -11.67
N GLU A 134 46.67 22.43 -11.27
CA GLU A 134 48.03 22.67 -11.79
C GLU A 134 48.98 21.49 -11.56
N VAL A 135 48.86 20.81 -10.41
CA VAL A 135 49.69 19.62 -10.10
C VAL A 135 49.27 18.40 -10.92
N LEU A 136 48.01 18.30 -11.35
CA LEU A 136 47.54 17.22 -12.22
C LEU A 136 47.92 17.49 -13.67
N GLU A 137 47.82 18.73 -14.13
CA GLU A 137 48.22 19.16 -15.49
C GLU A 137 49.71 18.91 -15.75
N ALA A 138 50.59 19.29 -14.80
CA ALA A 138 52.02 18.99 -14.90
C ALA A 138 52.35 17.48 -14.90
N LYS A 139 51.43 16.65 -14.40
CA LYS A 139 51.58 15.19 -14.36
C LYS A 139 51.11 14.50 -15.63
N GLU A 140 50.20 15.14 -16.37
CA GLU A 140 49.74 14.70 -17.69
C GLU A 140 50.75 15.09 -18.78
N GLU A 141 51.40 16.26 -18.68
CA GLU A 141 52.44 16.68 -19.63
C GLU A 141 53.71 15.79 -19.59
N GLU A 142 54.02 15.16 -18.45
CA GLU A 142 55.15 14.22 -18.34
C GLU A 142 54.82 12.81 -18.87
N SER A 143 53.54 12.42 -19.00
CA SER A 143 53.14 11.10 -19.49
C SER A 143 53.10 10.98 -21.02
N ASP A 144 53.01 12.09 -21.75
CA ASP A 144 52.91 12.08 -23.22
C ASP A 144 54.23 11.76 -23.96
N VAL A 145 55.36 11.65 -23.25
CA VAL A 145 56.69 11.38 -23.85
C VAL A 145 57.07 9.89 -23.82
N VAL A 146 56.28 9.02 -23.17
CA VAL A 146 56.65 7.59 -22.97
C VAL A 146 55.76 6.61 -23.75
N GLU A 147 54.67 7.05 -24.39
CA GLU A 147 53.72 6.13 -25.04
C GLU A 147 53.92 5.91 -26.57
N GLU A 148 54.96 6.46 -27.20
CA GLU A 148 55.23 6.25 -28.65
C GLU A 148 56.10 5.02 -29.00
N GLU A 149 56.56 4.22 -28.04
CA GLU A 149 57.24 2.95 -28.33
C GLU A 149 56.52 1.77 -27.70
N GLU A 150 55.67 1.10 -28.50
CA GLU A 150 55.41 -0.35 -28.55
C GLU A 150 53.92 -0.67 -28.82
N GLU A 151 53.54 -0.55 -30.09
CA GLU A 151 52.40 -1.29 -30.63
C GLU A 151 52.85 -2.68 -31.15
N LYS A 152 52.16 -3.72 -30.65
CA LYS A 152 51.70 -4.96 -31.31
C LYS A 152 52.59 -6.22 -31.33
N GLU A 153 52.05 -7.27 -30.73
CA GLU A 153 51.77 -8.62 -31.30
C GLU A 153 50.82 -9.37 -30.32
N GLU A 154 49.57 -9.69 -30.72
CA GLU A 154 49.07 -11.03 -31.17
C GLU A 154 49.01 -12.08 -30.01
N ASP A 155 47.98 -12.92 -29.77
CA ASP A 155 46.69 -13.25 -30.40
C ASP A 155 45.91 -14.25 -29.48
N GLY A 156 44.57 -14.32 -29.59
CA GLY A 156 43.64 -15.46 -29.30
C GLY A 156 43.47 -16.05 -27.87
N GLU A 157 42.29 -16.45 -27.34
CA GLU A 157 40.94 -16.69 -27.86
C GLU A 157 39.93 -16.97 -26.69
N ILE A 158 38.74 -16.33 -26.74
CA ILE A 158 37.37 -16.89 -26.61
C ILE A 158 36.84 -17.40 -25.24
N MET A 159 35.79 -16.75 -24.67
CA MET A 159 34.37 -17.23 -24.69
C MET A 159 33.35 -16.24 -24.06
N GLU A 160 32.35 -15.86 -24.88
CA GLU A 160 30.95 -15.43 -24.58
C GLU A 160 30.72 -14.10 -23.82
N GLU A 161 30.28 -12.98 -24.43
CA GLU A 161 29.11 -12.71 -25.30
C GLU A 161 27.78 -13.18 -24.69
N SER A 162 27.12 -12.32 -23.90
CA SER A 162 25.70 -12.44 -23.48
C SER A 162 25.27 -11.27 -22.59
N GLU A 163 25.28 -10.02 -23.08
CA GLU A 163 24.59 -8.93 -22.36
C GLU A 163 23.72 -8.02 -23.24
N GLU A 164 23.58 -8.32 -24.54
CA GLU A 164 22.76 -7.52 -25.48
C GLU A 164 21.51 -8.22 -26.05
N GLU A 165 21.17 -9.45 -25.63
CA GLU A 165 20.02 -10.21 -26.18
C GLU A 165 18.84 -10.41 -25.20
N LEU A 166 18.85 -9.76 -24.02
CA LEU A 166 17.82 -9.99 -22.97
C LEU A 166 16.73 -8.90 -22.89
N GLU A 167 16.66 -7.98 -23.86
CA GLU A 167 15.63 -6.93 -23.87
C GLU A 167 14.53 -7.13 -24.93
N GLU A 168 14.64 -8.10 -25.84
CA GLU A 168 13.62 -8.36 -26.87
C GLU A 168 12.55 -9.41 -26.49
N GLU A 169 12.67 -10.08 -25.33
CA GLU A 169 11.72 -11.13 -24.90
C GLU A 169 10.88 -10.75 -23.67
N THR A 170 10.70 -9.45 -23.41
CA THR A 170 9.66 -9.01 -22.47
C THR A 170 8.32 -8.93 -23.20
N ASP A 171 7.27 -9.54 -22.64
CA ASP A 171 5.87 -9.41 -23.10
C ASP A 171 5.41 -7.93 -23.26
N TYR A 172 6.22 -7.00 -22.74
CA TYR A 172 6.05 -5.55 -22.83
C TYR A 172 6.43 -4.96 -24.20
N GLY A 173 7.35 -5.59 -24.94
CA GLY A 173 7.80 -5.13 -26.26
C GLY A 173 6.80 -5.42 -27.38
N HIS A 174 6.03 -6.50 -27.27
CA HIS A 174 5.08 -6.94 -28.30
C HIS A 174 3.67 -6.36 -28.19
N SER A 175 3.32 -5.70 -27.08
CA SER A 175 1.93 -5.31 -26.77
C SER A 175 1.68 -3.81 -26.61
N TYR A 176 2.69 -2.95 -26.76
CA TYR A 176 2.58 -1.51 -26.45
C TYR A 176 2.06 -0.62 -27.60
N PHE A 177 1.80 -1.17 -28.79
CA PHE A 177 1.27 -0.40 -29.92
C PHE A 177 0.22 -1.15 -30.76
N ASP A 178 -0.64 -1.94 -30.11
CA ASP A 178 -1.92 -2.31 -30.72
C ASP A 178 -2.98 -1.30 -30.26
N ASN A 179 -3.30 -0.35 -31.15
CA ASN A 179 -4.23 0.76 -30.87
C ASN A 179 -5.71 0.32 -30.84
N GLY A 180 -6.00 -0.95 -30.54
CA GLY A 180 -7.37 -1.42 -30.31
C GLY A 180 -8.32 -1.21 -31.48
N GLU A 181 -7.81 -1.06 -32.71
CA GLU A 181 -8.64 -0.90 -33.91
C GLU A 181 -9.26 -2.23 -34.39
N SER A 182 -8.96 -3.35 -33.73
CA SER A 182 -9.60 -4.66 -33.98
C SER A 182 -10.92 -4.87 -33.25
N TYR A 183 -11.34 -3.97 -32.35
CA TYR A 183 -12.62 -4.10 -31.63
C TYR A 183 -13.85 -3.66 -32.43
N LEU A 184 -13.67 -3.19 -33.67
CA LEU A 184 -14.73 -2.57 -34.46
C LEU A 184 -15.06 -3.28 -35.78
N ASP A 185 -14.42 -4.41 -36.11
CA ASP A 185 -14.57 -5.03 -37.45
C ASP A 185 -15.07 -6.49 -37.49
N GLU A 186 -15.47 -7.10 -36.36
CA GLU A 186 -16.18 -8.38 -36.43
C GLU A 186 -17.38 -8.43 -35.46
N GLU A 187 -18.57 -8.57 -36.06
CA GLU A 187 -19.92 -8.76 -35.49
C GLU A 187 -20.85 -7.55 -35.35
N GLU A 188 -21.01 -6.80 -36.45
CA GLU A 188 -22.31 -6.26 -36.85
C GLU A 188 -23.17 -7.39 -37.44
N ASP A 189 -23.76 -8.25 -36.58
CA ASP A 189 -24.93 -9.06 -36.94
C ASP A 189 -25.69 -9.56 -35.69
N ASN A 190 -26.32 -8.65 -34.95
CA ASN A 190 -27.58 -9.01 -34.27
C ASN A 190 -28.56 -7.84 -34.36
N ALA A 191 -29.35 -7.92 -35.42
CA ALA A 191 -30.48 -7.08 -35.71
C ALA A 191 -31.47 -6.99 -34.53
N ASP A 192 -31.93 -5.76 -34.29
CA ASP A 192 -33.35 -5.44 -34.14
C ASP A 192 -34.15 -6.19 -33.05
N GLU A 193 -34.30 -5.57 -31.88
CA GLU A 193 -35.60 -5.63 -31.20
C GLU A 193 -35.91 -4.29 -30.52
N GLY A 194 -36.86 -3.59 -31.14
CA GLY A 194 -37.24 -2.22 -30.84
C GLY A 194 -37.92 -2.01 -29.49
N TYR A 195 -37.79 -0.77 -29.05
CA TYR A 195 -38.67 -0.15 -28.06
C TYR A 195 -40.12 -0.15 -28.56
N GLU A 196 -41.05 -0.66 -27.75
CA GLU A 196 -42.44 -0.22 -27.77
C GLU A 196 -42.91 0.22 -26.37
N TYR A 197 -43.83 1.19 -26.42
CA TYR A 197 -44.35 2.11 -25.41
C TYR A 197 -44.64 1.59 -23.99
#